data_AF-A0A660RY49-F1
#
_entry.id   AF-A0A660RY49-F1
#
_cell.length_a   1.000
_cell.length_b   1.000
_cell.length_c   1.000
_cell.angle_alpha   90.00
_cell.angle_beta   90.00
_cell.angle_gamma   90.00
#
_symmetry.space_group_name_H-M   'P 1'
#
loop_
_entity.id
_entity.type
_entity.pdbx_description
1 polymer ?
#
loop_
_entity_poly.entity_id
_entity_poly.type
_entity_poly.pdbx_seq_one_letter_code
_entity_poly.pdbx_strand_id
1 'polypeptide(L)'
;MSELILERLFKPVIREIQNLSKEGRELKITPGTIGITTLIRCPQQAKLRLLYPEMKPDTLEIDDGYLHEKITKQAILNVYPKNTLIEPAVPENPIEVENVLIQGHPDVVIEGKKAIIAIEIKCMNFLPGYRLPSQHEKFIYGEDAKRLIIPEQYIIQARAQKYLLSLKADKQVIQYLFIKALVKINGRMKKYYVIRQVEDALREEEIRFYARKHATQSSPIWDWECAYCTFNQEGLCERAVKPAPRLLLPETLPEDVRNAIERLQELRREMKDLESYLKKALYGKKVIITKDGKEREIGWVAREVARWDVEGIIKKLGIKSAQYLRVNWRRTRQLEEALREETESLREMQTVIDFKI
;
A
#
# COMPACT_ATOMS: atom_id res chain seq x y z
N MET A 1 -12.89 32.26 11.30
CA MET A 1 -11.48 32.05 11.69
C MET A 1 -10.64 32.28 10.46
N SER A 2 -9.75 33.27 10.47
CA SER A 2 -8.97 33.62 9.28
C SER A 2 -7.98 32.51 8.95
N GLU A 3 -7.80 32.24 7.66
CA GLU A 3 -6.79 31.34 7.10
C GLU A 3 -5.39 31.59 7.70
N LEU A 4 -5.11 32.85 8.00
CA LEU A 4 -3.93 33.32 8.73
C LEU A 4 -3.73 32.70 10.13
N ILE A 5 -4.82 32.44 10.87
CA ILE A 5 -4.74 31.78 12.18
C ILE A 5 -4.43 30.29 12.01
N LEU A 6 -5.05 29.63 11.02
CA LEU A 6 -4.78 28.23 10.74
C LEU A 6 -3.32 28.02 10.29
N GLU A 7 -2.81 28.87 9.40
CA GLU A 7 -1.42 28.80 8.96
C GLU A 7 -0.43 29.10 10.09
N ARG A 8 -0.64 30.14 10.90
CA ARG A 8 0.27 30.48 11.99
C ARG A 8 0.28 29.45 13.11
N LEU A 9 -0.86 28.82 13.39
CA LEU A 9 -0.98 27.86 14.48
C LEU A 9 -0.56 26.44 14.06
N PHE A 10 -1.13 25.92 12.96
CA PHE A 10 -1.00 24.51 12.63
C PHE A 10 0.20 24.20 11.74
N LYS A 11 0.66 25.13 10.89
CA LYS A 11 1.83 24.88 10.02
C LYS A 11 3.12 24.62 10.81
N PRO A 12 3.43 25.36 11.91
CA PRO A 12 4.56 25.03 12.77
C PRO A 12 4.38 23.69 13.48
N VAL A 13 3.17 23.38 13.96
CA VAL A 13 2.88 22.10 14.63
C VAL A 13 3.06 20.92 13.67
N ILE A 14 2.56 21.02 12.44
CA ILE A 14 2.75 19.97 11.41
C ILE A 14 4.24 19.79 11.12
N ARG A 15 4.99 20.88 10.90
CA ARG A 15 6.45 20.81 10.68
C ARG A 15 7.16 20.12 11.84
N GLU A 16 6.76 20.41 13.08
CA GLU A 16 7.34 19.77 14.26
C GLU A 16 7.04 18.26 14.29
N ILE A 17 5.80 17.85 13.99
CA ILE A 17 5.43 16.42 13.86
C ILE A 17 6.30 15.73 12.79
N GLN A 18 6.52 16.39 11.66
CA GLN A 18 7.36 15.88 10.58
C GLN A 18 8.82 15.74 11.02
N ASN A 19 9.37 16.71 11.75
CA ASN A 19 10.72 16.65 12.29
C ASN A 19 10.89 15.49 13.29
N LEU A 20 9.95 15.34 14.23
CA LEU A 20 9.96 14.26 15.23
C LEU A 20 9.88 12.86 14.59
N SER A 21 9.18 12.73 13.46
CA SER A 21 9.12 11.47 12.71
C SER A 21 10.49 11.07 12.12
N LYS A 22 11.32 12.04 11.76
CA LYS A 22 12.62 11.87 11.07
C LYS A 22 13.83 11.88 12.01
N GLU A 23 13.65 12.38 13.24
CA GLU A 23 14.68 12.47 14.27
C GLU A 23 15.32 11.10 14.59
N GLY A 24 16.66 11.06 14.57
CA GLY A 24 17.47 9.88 14.93
C GLY A 24 17.99 9.06 13.76
N ARG A 25 17.75 9.49 12.51
CA ARG A 25 18.24 8.80 11.31
C ARG A 25 19.61 9.33 10.88
N GLU A 26 20.66 8.55 11.12
CA GLU A 26 22.02 8.83 10.67
C GLU A 26 22.52 7.67 9.81
N LEU A 27 22.17 7.69 8.51
CA LEU A 27 22.74 6.76 7.55
C LEU A 27 24.20 7.13 7.28
N LYS A 28 25.14 6.30 7.72
CA LYS A 28 26.55 6.42 7.37
C LYS A 28 26.75 5.99 5.92
N ILE A 29 26.75 6.95 5.00
CA ILE A 29 26.95 6.71 3.56
C ILE A 29 28.43 6.87 3.24
N THR A 30 29.03 5.84 2.65
CA THR A 30 30.39 5.93 2.13
C THR A 30 30.40 6.83 0.87
N PRO A 31 31.31 7.81 0.76
CA PRO A 31 31.34 8.72 -0.39
C PRO A 31 31.40 7.99 -1.74
N GLY A 32 30.62 8.46 -2.71
CA GLY A 32 30.57 7.88 -4.06
C GLY A 32 29.76 6.57 -4.17
N THR A 33 29.23 6.04 -3.06
CA THR A 33 28.38 4.84 -3.09
C THR A 33 26.92 5.17 -3.37
N ILE A 34 26.22 4.22 -3.97
CA ILE A 34 24.78 4.24 -4.05
C ILE A 34 24.17 3.12 -3.21
N GLY A 35 23.08 3.47 -2.53
CA GLY A 35 22.21 2.54 -1.82
C GLY A 35 21.49 1.58 -2.78
N ILE A 36 21.11 0.40 -2.31
CA ILE A 36 20.23 -0.53 -3.06
C ILE A 36 18.94 0.16 -3.51
N THR A 37 18.32 0.98 -2.67
CA THR A 37 17.11 1.73 -3.06
C THR A 37 17.38 2.63 -4.26
N THR A 38 18.55 3.27 -4.35
CA THR A 38 18.93 4.12 -5.50
C THR A 38 19.24 3.29 -6.75
N LEU A 39 19.87 2.12 -6.57
CA LEU A 39 20.20 1.19 -7.64
C LEU A 39 18.97 0.70 -8.42
N ILE A 40 17.84 0.48 -7.72
CA ILE A 40 16.61 -0.08 -8.30
C ILE A 40 15.55 0.98 -8.64
N ARG A 41 15.95 2.26 -8.67
CA ARG A 41 15.11 3.43 -8.97
C ARG A 41 15.63 4.21 -10.17
N CYS A 42 14.82 5.15 -10.64
CA CYS A 42 15.17 6.04 -11.74
C CYS A 42 16.55 6.70 -11.55
N PRO A 43 17.55 6.44 -12.42
CA PRO A 43 18.89 7.01 -12.28
C PRO A 43 18.90 8.53 -12.45
N GLN A 44 18.01 9.07 -13.30
CA GLN A 44 17.87 10.52 -13.45
C GLN A 44 17.36 11.18 -12.18
N GLN A 45 16.42 10.53 -11.47
CA GLN A 45 15.97 11.02 -10.17
C GLN A 45 17.12 11.02 -9.16
N ALA A 46 17.98 9.99 -9.17
CA ALA A 46 19.14 9.94 -8.29
C ALA A 46 20.12 11.10 -8.54
N LYS A 47 20.42 11.41 -9.82
CA LYS A 47 21.25 12.56 -10.20
C LYS A 47 20.64 13.88 -9.74
N LEU A 48 19.34 14.08 -9.97
CA LEU A 48 18.63 15.30 -9.57
C LEU A 48 18.60 15.51 -8.06
N ARG A 49 18.52 14.44 -7.25
CA ARG A 49 18.63 14.55 -5.78
C ARG A 49 19.98 15.08 -5.30
N LEU A 50 21.06 14.83 -6.05
CA LEU A 50 22.39 15.36 -5.72
C LEU A 50 22.48 16.86 -6.06
N LEU A 51 21.79 17.28 -7.13
CA LEU A 51 21.76 18.68 -7.56
C LEU A 51 20.81 19.54 -6.72
N TYR A 52 19.73 18.95 -6.22
CA TYR A 52 18.65 19.63 -5.48
C TYR A 52 18.32 18.87 -4.17
N PRO A 53 19.25 18.80 -3.20
CA PRO A 53 19.08 18.01 -1.98
C PRO A 53 17.97 18.51 -1.03
N GLU A 54 17.57 19.78 -1.17
CA GLU A 54 16.46 20.40 -0.45
C GLU A 54 15.09 19.94 -0.95
N MET A 55 15.00 19.49 -2.21
CA MET A 55 13.75 19.00 -2.79
C MET A 55 13.46 17.58 -2.31
N LYS A 56 12.56 17.49 -1.34
CA LYS A 56 12.09 16.22 -0.79
C LYS A 56 10.60 16.04 -1.08
N PRO A 57 10.15 14.82 -1.39
CA PRO A 57 8.73 14.56 -1.48
C PRO A 57 8.07 14.86 -0.12
N ASP A 58 7.06 15.73 -0.15
CA ASP A 58 6.32 16.19 1.02
C ASP A 58 4.94 15.53 1.03
N THR A 59 4.88 14.31 1.58
CA THR A 59 3.61 13.58 1.75
C THR A 59 3.55 12.94 3.13
N LEU A 60 2.36 12.94 3.74
CA LEU A 60 2.15 12.41 5.08
C LEU A 60 2.46 10.90 5.17
N GLU A 61 2.32 10.17 4.06
CA GLU A 61 2.68 8.75 3.98
C GLU A 61 4.17 8.51 4.25
N ILE A 62 5.04 9.45 3.90
CA ILE A 62 6.48 9.36 4.16
C ILE A 62 6.74 9.52 5.65
N ASP A 63 6.07 10.47 6.30
CA ASP A 63 6.20 10.71 7.74
C ASP A 63 5.65 9.52 8.55
N ASP A 64 4.53 8.93 8.12
CA ASP A 64 3.99 7.67 8.66
C ASP A 64 4.98 6.50 8.51
N GLY A 65 5.70 6.47 7.39
CA GLY A 65 6.79 5.54 7.14
C GLY A 65 7.92 5.67 8.15
N TYR A 66 8.45 6.88 8.31
CA TYR A 66 9.54 7.16 9.24
C TYR A 66 9.18 6.87 10.69
N LEU A 67 8.00 7.31 11.12
CA LEU A 67 7.53 7.03 12.49
C LEU A 67 7.39 5.53 12.74
N HIS A 68 6.84 4.79 11.78
CA HIS A 68 6.71 3.35 11.90
C HIS A 68 8.08 2.65 11.97
N GLU A 69 9.02 3.05 11.13
CA GLU A 69 10.39 2.54 11.10
C GLU A 69 11.10 2.80 12.44
N LYS A 70 11.06 4.05 12.95
CA LYS A 70 11.62 4.46 14.25
C LYS A 70 11.07 3.61 15.41
N ILE A 71 9.75 3.50 15.52
CA ILE A 71 9.11 2.72 16.59
C ILE A 71 9.48 1.23 16.49
N THR A 72 9.54 0.68 15.28
CA THR A 72 9.85 -0.74 15.07
C THR A 72 11.31 -1.04 15.41
N LYS A 73 12.25 -0.18 14.98
CA LYS A 73 13.67 -0.27 15.35
C LYS A 73 13.86 -0.24 16.87
N GLN A 74 13.21 0.71 17.54
CA GLN A 74 13.26 0.80 19.00
C GLN A 74 12.68 -0.44 19.68
N ALA A 75 11.53 -0.95 19.19
CA ALA A 75 10.92 -2.16 19.73
C ALA A 75 11.84 -3.39 19.56
N ILE A 76 12.53 -3.51 18.42
CA ILE A 76 13.50 -4.59 18.20
C ILE A 76 14.69 -4.46 19.15
N LEU A 77 15.26 -3.26 19.31
CA LEU A 77 16.36 -3.01 20.26
C LEU A 77 15.98 -3.35 21.70
N ASN A 78 14.76 -3.03 22.12
CA ASN A 78 14.28 -3.35 23.46
C ASN A 78 14.20 -4.87 23.71
N VAL A 79 13.89 -5.65 22.67
CA VAL A 79 13.76 -7.11 22.75
C VAL A 79 15.11 -7.82 22.53
N TYR A 80 15.95 -7.30 21.63
CA TYR A 80 17.22 -7.91 21.20
C TYR A 80 18.41 -6.91 21.26
N PRO A 81 18.78 -6.37 22.43
CA PRO A 81 19.70 -5.22 22.51
C PRO A 81 21.14 -5.52 22.10
N LYS A 82 21.64 -6.74 22.29
CA LYS A 82 23.09 -7.04 22.19
C LYS A 82 23.58 -7.32 20.77
N ASN A 83 22.71 -7.83 19.90
CA ASN A 83 23.10 -8.36 18.60
C ASN A 83 22.35 -7.66 17.45
N THR A 84 21.74 -6.51 17.73
CA THR A 84 20.96 -5.76 16.74
C THR A 84 21.79 -4.58 16.25
N LEU A 85 21.97 -4.51 14.94
CA LEU A 85 22.55 -3.38 14.23
C LEU A 85 21.42 -2.64 13.51
N ILE A 86 21.35 -1.33 13.70
CA ILE A 86 20.39 -0.46 13.01
C ILE A 86 21.07 0.18 11.81
N GLU A 87 20.46 0.05 10.63
CA GLU A 87 20.97 0.62 9.37
C GLU A 87 22.47 0.35 9.09
N PRO A 88 23.01 -0.87 9.35
CA PRO A 88 24.42 -1.14 9.10
C PRO A 88 24.73 -1.03 7.61
N ALA A 89 25.94 -0.57 7.30
CA ALA A 89 26.47 -0.62 5.95
C ALA A 89 26.84 -2.06 5.57
N VAL A 90 26.24 -2.61 4.50
CA VAL A 90 26.44 -4.00 4.07
C VAL A 90 26.72 -4.10 2.57
N PRO A 91 27.81 -4.73 2.14
CA PRO A 91 28.99 -5.03 2.96
C PRO A 91 29.62 -3.75 3.54
N GLU A 92 30.43 -3.90 4.60
CA GLU A 92 31.12 -2.78 5.27
C GLU A 92 31.97 -1.97 4.28
N ASN A 93 32.68 -2.66 3.37
CA ASN A 93 33.36 -2.06 2.24
C ASN A 93 32.47 -2.18 1.00
N PRO A 94 32.19 -1.08 0.27
CA PRO A 94 31.37 -1.10 -0.94
C PRO A 94 31.94 -2.05 -2.00
N ILE A 95 31.06 -2.61 -2.84
CA ILE A 95 31.46 -3.42 -3.99
C ILE A 95 31.36 -2.60 -5.26
N GLU A 96 32.32 -2.76 -6.16
CA GLU A 96 32.26 -2.14 -7.48
C GLU A 96 31.65 -3.12 -8.49
N VAL A 97 30.58 -2.69 -9.16
CA VAL A 97 29.90 -3.47 -10.20
C VAL A 97 29.54 -2.54 -11.35
N GLU A 98 30.01 -2.84 -12.57
CA GLU A 98 29.73 -2.03 -13.77
C GLU A 98 30.03 -0.52 -13.58
N ASN A 99 31.16 -0.20 -12.92
CA ASN A 99 31.60 1.16 -12.56
C ASN A 99 30.67 1.90 -11.56
N VAL A 100 29.90 1.14 -10.78
CA VAL A 100 29.03 1.67 -9.73
C VAL A 100 29.47 1.08 -8.39
N LEU A 101 29.74 1.95 -7.41
CA LEU A 101 30.01 1.53 -6.04
C LEU A 101 28.68 1.32 -5.30
N ILE A 102 28.44 0.08 -4.88
CA ILE A 102 27.17 -0.35 -4.29
C ILE A 102 27.38 -0.70 -2.81
N GLN A 103 26.51 -0.16 -1.97
CA GLN A 103 26.42 -0.49 -0.55
C GLN A 103 24.95 -0.53 -0.13
N GLY A 104 24.58 -1.47 0.74
CA GLY A 104 23.24 -1.60 1.28
C GLY A 104 23.15 -1.05 2.69
N HIS A 105 21.94 -0.64 3.09
CA HIS A 105 21.60 -0.29 4.47
C HIS A 105 20.25 -0.94 4.81
N PRO A 106 20.21 -2.24 5.19
CA PRO A 106 19.00 -2.86 5.72
C PRO A 106 18.56 -2.12 6.97
N ASP A 107 17.26 -1.93 7.17
CA ASP A 107 16.77 -1.15 8.32
C ASP A 107 17.24 -1.73 9.66
N VAL A 108 17.24 -3.07 9.77
CA VAL A 108 17.75 -3.80 10.94
C VAL A 108 18.46 -5.09 10.51
N VAL A 109 19.56 -5.40 11.19
CA VAL A 109 20.24 -6.70 11.13
C VAL A 109 20.38 -7.25 12.55
N ILE A 110 19.99 -8.51 12.77
CA ILE A 110 20.14 -9.23 14.03
C ILE A 110 21.10 -10.40 13.82
N GLU A 111 22.22 -10.38 14.53
CA GLU A 111 23.24 -11.41 14.42
C GLU A 111 23.00 -12.56 15.41
N GLY A 112 22.55 -13.69 14.88
CA GLY A 112 22.44 -14.94 15.62
C GLY A 112 23.73 -15.76 15.60
N LYS A 113 23.71 -16.87 16.35
CA LYS A 113 24.80 -17.87 16.32
C LYS A 113 24.86 -18.64 15.00
N LYS A 114 23.70 -18.94 14.40
CA LYS A 114 23.59 -19.77 13.18
C LYS A 114 23.15 -18.99 11.94
N ALA A 115 22.51 -17.84 12.14
CA ALA A 115 21.91 -17.07 11.07
C ALA A 115 22.02 -15.58 11.34
N ILE A 116 22.07 -14.80 10.27
CA ILE A 116 21.93 -13.35 10.27
C ILE A 116 20.51 -13.03 9.78
N ILE A 117 19.72 -12.33 10.59
CA ILE A 117 18.35 -11.95 10.24
C ILE A 117 18.35 -10.48 9.85
N ALA A 118 18.06 -10.19 8.58
CA ALA A 118 17.85 -8.83 8.11
C ALA A 118 16.36 -8.55 7.96
N ILE A 119 15.94 -7.35 8.37
CA ILE A 119 14.54 -6.91 8.36
C ILE A 119 14.48 -5.58 7.62
N GLU A 120 13.73 -5.57 6.53
CA GLU A 120 13.36 -4.38 5.80
C GLU A 120 11.94 -3.96 6.20
N ILE A 121 11.81 -2.75 6.74
CA ILE A 121 10.58 -2.23 7.32
C ILE A 121 9.85 -1.37 6.28
N LYS A 122 8.54 -1.57 6.15
CA LYS A 122 7.69 -0.76 5.26
C LYS A 122 6.39 -0.37 5.96
N CYS A 123 5.96 0.86 5.71
CA CYS A 123 4.60 1.28 6.00
C CYS A 123 3.89 1.47 4.66
N MET A 124 2.74 0.85 4.49
CA MET A 124 1.96 0.94 3.26
C MET A 124 0.51 1.27 3.57
N ASN A 125 -0.10 2.12 2.75
CA ASN A 125 -1.51 2.47 2.92
C ASN A 125 -2.40 1.24 2.77
N PHE A 126 -2.17 0.43 1.74
CA PHE A 126 -2.99 -0.73 1.43
C PHE A 126 -2.16 -1.83 0.75
N LEU A 127 -2.42 -3.08 1.13
CA LEU A 127 -1.94 -4.27 0.44
C LEU A 127 -3.14 -5.09 -0.08
N PRO A 128 -3.28 -5.24 -1.42
CA PRO A 128 -4.26 -6.16 -1.97
C PRO A 128 -3.85 -7.60 -1.71
N GLY A 129 -4.83 -8.49 -1.53
CA GLY A 129 -4.59 -9.91 -1.29
C GLY A 129 -5.70 -10.78 -1.81
N TYR A 130 -5.36 -12.05 -2.08
CA TYR A 130 -6.29 -13.06 -2.53
C TYR A 130 -6.70 -13.98 -1.38
N ARG A 131 -8.01 -14.07 -1.10
CA ARG A 131 -8.64 -15.09 -0.23
C ARG A 131 -7.81 -15.42 1.02
N LEU A 132 -7.61 -14.43 1.89
CA LEU A 132 -6.97 -14.64 3.18
C LEU A 132 -7.94 -15.29 4.18
N PRO A 133 -7.48 -16.25 5.00
CA PRO A 133 -8.28 -16.83 6.08
C PRO A 133 -8.79 -15.76 7.06
N SER A 134 -9.92 -16.01 7.72
CA SER A 134 -10.54 -15.09 8.68
C SER A 134 -9.79 -14.97 10.02
N GLN A 135 -8.74 -15.77 10.23
CA GLN A 135 -8.20 -16.06 11.57
C GLN A 135 -7.03 -15.17 11.99
N HIS A 136 -6.63 -14.18 11.18
CA HIS A 136 -5.53 -13.29 11.54
C HIS A 136 -5.99 -12.25 12.58
N GLU A 137 -5.34 -12.22 13.74
CA GLU A 137 -5.61 -11.17 14.73
C GLU A 137 -4.95 -9.84 14.34
N LYS A 138 -3.62 -9.80 14.36
CA LYS A 138 -2.80 -8.61 14.07
C LYS A 138 -1.62 -8.89 13.13
N PHE A 139 -1.33 -10.17 12.86
CA PHE A 139 -0.18 -10.61 12.08
C PHE A 139 -0.60 -11.51 10.91
N ILE A 140 0.01 -11.32 9.75
CA ILE A 140 -0.10 -12.17 8.57
C ILE A 140 1.32 -12.63 8.21
N TYR A 141 1.56 -13.93 8.18
CA TYR A 141 2.91 -14.50 7.98
C TYR A 141 2.84 -15.83 7.23
N GLY A 142 4.01 -16.40 6.91
CA GLY A 142 4.10 -17.68 6.21
C GLY A 142 3.45 -17.65 4.82
N GLU A 143 2.75 -18.72 4.46
CA GLU A 143 2.07 -18.85 3.16
C GLU A 143 0.98 -17.79 2.94
N ASP A 144 0.34 -17.30 4.00
CA ASP A 144 -0.69 -16.26 3.87
C ASP A 144 -0.08 -14.90 3.49
N ALA A 145 1.13 -14.60 3.96
CA ALA A 145 1.83 -13.39 3.54
C ALA A 145 2.21 -13.41 2.04
N LYS A 146 2.39 -14.61 1.44
CA LYS A 146 2.63 -14.77 0.01
C LYS A 146 1.38 -14.48 -0.84
N ARG A 147 0.19 -14.54 -0.25
CA ARG A 147 -1.09 -14.21 -0.93
C ARG A 147 -1.33 -12.70 -1.06
N LEU A 148 -0.48 -11.88 -0.45
CA LEU A 148 -0.50 -10.42 -0.55
C LEU A 148 0.39 -9.94 -1.70
N ILE A 149 -0.15 -9.00 -2.49
CA ILE A 149 0.55 -8.37 -3.60
C ILE A 149 1.42 -7.25 -3.02
N ILE A 150 2.67 -7.58 -2.74
CA ILE A 150 3.69 -6.61 -2.32
C ILE A 150 4.35 -6.03 -3.57
N PRO A 151 4.56 -4.70 -3.67
CA PRO A 151 5.24 -4.09 -4.79
C PRO A 151 6.63 -4.68 -5.04
N GLU A 152 6.90 -5.01 -6.30
CA GLU A 152 8.09 -5.74 -6.73
C GLU A 152 9.39 -5.05 -6.30
N GLN A 153 9.45 -3.72 -6.34
CA GLN A 153 10.64 -2.97 -5.92
C GLN A 153 11.04 -3.23 -4.46
N TYR A 154 10.09 -3.51 -3.57
CA TYR A 154 10.41 -3.83 -2.17
C TYR A 154 10.95 -5.25 -2.04
N ILE A 155 10.43 -6.18 -2.84
CA ILE A 155 10.94 -7.55 -2.91
C ILE A 155 12.36 -7.52 -3.46
N ILE A 156 12.61 -6.85 -4.59
CA ILE A 156 13.94 -6.72 -5.19
C ILE A 156 14.92 -6.05 -4.21
N GLN A 157 14.52 -4.98 -3.51
CA GLN A 157 15.37 -4.34 -2.51
C GLN A 157 15.83 -5.34 -1.45
N ALA A 158 14.89 -6.13 -0.90
CA ALA A 158 15.20 -7.12 0.12
C ALA A 158 16.03 -8.29 -0.45
N ARG A 159 15.77 -8.73 -1.70
CA ARG A 159 16.60 -9.73 -2.40
C ARG A 159 18.04 -9.24 -2.60
N ALA A 160 18.22 -7.97 -2.96
CA ALA A 160 19.53 -7.33 -3.11
C ALA A 160 20.28 -7.22 -1.79
N GLN A 161 19.60 -6.80 -0.71
CA GLN A 161 20.18 -6.76 0.64
C GLN A 161 20.62 -8.15 1.09
N LYS A 162 19.78 -9.18 0.85
CA LYS A 162 20.14 -10.58 1.13
C LYS A 162 21.39 -11.02 0.37
N TYR A 163 21.52 -10.64 -0.91
CA TYR A 163 22.72 -10.90 -1.71
C TYR A 163 23.97 -10.24 -1.09
N LEU A 164 23.91 -8.94 -0.80
CA LEU A 164 25.02 -8.17 -0.25
C LEU A 164 25.48 -8.71 1.12
N LEU A 165 24.54 -9.08 1.99
CA LEU A 165 24.83 -9.73 3.26
C LEU A 165 25.49 -11.10 3.07
N SER A 166 25.08 -11.86 2.04
CA SER A 166 25.60 -13.20 1.80
C SER A 166 27.03 -13.22 1.25
N LEU A 167 27.51 -12.14 0.61
CA LEU A 167 28.86 -12.08 0.01
C LEU A 167 29.99 -12.35 1.00
N LYS A 168 29.80 -12.05 2.29
CA LYS A 168 30.82 -12.19 3.34
C LYS A 168 30.30 -12.88 4.60
N ALA A 169 29.10 -13.47 4.54
CA ALA A 169 28.53 -14.16 5.69
C ALA A 169 29.03 -15.60 5.78
N ASP A 170 29.54 -15.96 6.96
CA ASP A 170 29.80 -17.33 7.38
C ASP A 170 28.52 -18.06 7.86
N LYS A 171 27.41 -17.31 7.95
CA LYS A 171 26.12 -17.75 8.49
C LYS A 171 25.03 -17.71 7.42
N GLN A 172 23.97 -18.46 7.65
CA GLN A 172 22.77 -18.37 6.82
C GLN A 172 22.15 -16.97 6.93
N VAL A 173 21.92 -16.29 5.81
CA VAL A 173 21.21 -15.01 5.78
C VAL A 173 19.71 -15.24 5.57
N ILE A 174 18.89 -14.75 6.48
CA ILE A 174 17.43 -14.76 6.40
C ILE A 174 16.95 -13.31 6.29
N GLN A 175 16.20 -13.01 5.23
CA GLN A 175 15.69 -11.67 4.99
C GLN A 175 14.16 -11.66 5.14
N TYR A 176 13.64 -10.71 5.92
CA TYR A 176 12.21 -10.45 6.04
C TYR A 176 11.85 -9.06 5.52
N LEU A 177 10.67 -8.97 4.92
CA LEU A 177 9.90 -7.74 4.80
C LEU A 177 8.91 -7.68 5.97
N PHE A 178 9.02 -6.62 6.78
CA PHE A 178 8.11 -6.33 7.88
C PHE A 178 7.25 -5.12 7.52
N ILE A 179 5.98 -5.36 7.19
CA ILE A 179 5.12 -4.35 6.57
C ILE A 179 3.92 -4.06 7.46
N LYS A 180 3.66 -2.80 7.80
CA LYS A 180 2.39 -2.37 8.40
C LYS A 180 1.48 -1.84 7.30
N ALA A 181 0.32 -2.47 7.09
CA ALA A 181 -0.61 -2.06 6.05
C ALA A 181 -2.09 -2.32 6.35
N LEU A 182 -2.99 -1.58 5.70
CA LEU A 182 -4.40 -2.00 5.61
C LEU A 182 -4.50 -3.20 4.66
N VAL A 183 -5.20 -4.24 5.11
CA VAL A 183 -5.48 -5.44 4.31
C VAL A 183 -6.98 -5.71 4.34
N LYS A 184 -7.53 -6.14 3.20
CA LYS A 184 -8.92 -6.55 3.08
C LYS A 184 -9.05 -8.06 3.34
N ILE A 185 -9.69 -8.43 4.46
CA ILE A 185 -9.99 -9.84 4.79
C ILE A 185 -11.50 -9.96 4.98
N ASN A 186 -12.14 -10.88 4.24
CA ASN A 186 -13.59 -11.11 4.27
C ASN A 186 -14.44 -9.83 4.14
N GLY A 187 -14.03 -8.94 3.23
CA GLY A 187 -14.73 -7.68 2.97
C GLY A 187 -14.46 -6.57 4.00
N ARG A 188 -13.72 -6.85 5.08
CA ARG A 188 -13.35 -5.86 6.11
C ARG A 188 -11.92 -5.39 5.92
N MET A 189 -11.71 -4.08 6.05
CA MET A 189 -10.39 -3.45 6.05
C MET A 189 -9.89 -3.36 7.49
N LYS A 190 -8.69 -3.88 7.77
CA LYS A 190 -8.03 -3.75 9.07
C LYS A 190 -6.53 -3.58 8.87
N LYS A 191 -5.85 -2.89 9.79
CA LYS A 191 -4.38 -2.78 9.79
C LYS A 191 -3.77 -4.08 10.35
N TYR A 192 -2.78 -4.61 9.65
CA TYR A 192 -2.01 -5.79 10.04
C TYR A 192 -0.51 -5.52 9.93
N TYR A 193 0.27 -6.27 10.71
CA TYR A 193 1.68 -6.50 10.46
C TYR A 193 1.82 -7.72 9.54
N VAL A 194 2.45 -7.53 8.40
CA VAL A 194 2.71 -8.56 7.39
C VAL A 194 4.19 -8.90 7.46
N ILE A 195 4.50 -10.17 7.67
CA ILE A 195 5.86 -10.68 7.81
C ILE A 195 6.10 -11.64 6.66
N ARG A 196 6.86 -11.22 5.66
CA ARG A 196 7.18 -12.04 4.48
C ARG A 196 8.65 -12.35 4.44
N GLN A 197 9.01 -13.63 4.48
CA GLN A 197 10.37 -14.06 4.21
C GLN A 197 10.67 -13.93 2.70
N VAL A 198 11.86 -13.45 2.39
CA VAL A 198 12.40 -13.45 1.03
C VAL A 198 13.21 -14.73 0.84
N GLU A 199 12.72 -15.59 -0.05
CA GLU A 199 13.25 -16.94 -0.26
C GLU A 199 14.64 -16.89 -0.91
N ASP A 200 14.79 -16.14 -1.99
CA ASP A 200 16.02 -16.09 -2.77
C ASP A 200 16.70 -14.73 -2.72
N ALA A 201 18.03 -14.71 -2.78
CA ALA A 201 18.78 -13.48 -3.05
C ALA A 201 18.65 -13.07 -4.54
N LEU A 202 19.06 -11.86 -4.89
CA LEU A 202 19.39 -11.58 -6.29
C LEU A 202 20.65 -12.37 -6.67
N ARG A 203 20.72 -12.81 -7.92
CA ARG A 203 21.95 -13.34 -8.52
C ARG A 203 22.89 -12.21 -8.88
N GLU A 204 24.18 -12.50 -9.02
CA GLU A 204 25.17 -11.50 -9.40
C GLU A 204 24.82 -10.82 -10.74
N GLU A 205 24.29 -11.58 -11.70
CA GLU A 205 23.88 -11.05 -13.01
C GLU A 205 22.72 -10.07 -12.89
N GLU A 206 21.79 -10.29 -11.94
CA GLU A 206 20.71 -9.35 -11.66
C GLU A 206 21.26 -8.04 -11.04
N ILE A 207 22.24 -8.13 -10.14
CA ILE A 207 22.91 -6.94 -9.57
C ILE A 207 23.65 -6.16 -10.68
N ARG A 208 24.42 -6.85 -11.53
CA ARG A 208 25.09 -6.25 -12.70
C ARG A 208 24.09 -5.58 -13.63
N PHE A 209 22.95 -6.19 -13.87
CA PHE A 209 21.88 -5.60 -14.69
C PHE A 209 21.41 -4.27 -14.12
N TYR A 210 21.08 -4.19 -12.84
CA TYR A 210 20.66 -2.92 -12.23
C TYR A 210 21.80 -1.89 -12.18
N ALA A 211 23.04 -2.31 -11.93
CA ALA A 211 24.20 -1.43 -11.92
C ALA A 211 24.44 -0.81 -13.30
N ARG A 212 24.43 -1.64 -14.36
CA ARG A 212 24.53 -1.18 -15.74
C ARG A 212 23.39 -0.24 -16.11
N LYS A 213 22.16 -0.56 -15.72
CA LYS A 213 21.01 0.34 -15.93
C LYS A 213 21.23 1.68 -15.24
N HIS A 214 21.69 1.66 -13.98
CA HIS A 214 21.98 2.88 -13.24
C HIS A 214 23.07 3.75 -13.90
N ALA A 215 24.14 3.12 -14.38
CA ALA A 215 25.25 3.81 -15.03
C ALA A 215 24.87 4.39 -16.41
N THR A 216 24.05 3.67 -17.19
CA THR A 216 23.86 3.96 -18.63
C THR A 216 22.50 4.57 -18.97
N GLN A 217 21.45 4.26 -18.20
CA GLN A 217 20.09 4.75 -18.49
C GLN A 217 19.83 6.08 -17.80
N SER A 218 18.85 6.82 -18.30
CA SER A 218 18.32 7.97 -17.55
C SER A 218 16.80 8.09 -17.69
N SER A 219 16.15 6.98 -18.01
CA SER A 219 14.70 6.76 -17.91
C SER A 219 14.36 6.14 -16.55
N PRO A 220 13.09 6.21 -16.10
CA PRO A 220 12.67 5.46 -14.92
C PRO A 220 12.86 3.95 -15.11
N ILE A 221 13.06 3.24 -14.00
CA ILE A 221 13.09 1.77 -13.98
C ILE A 221 11.65 1.25 -13.96
N TRP A 222 10.75 1.98 -13.30
CA TRP A 222 9.33 1.66 -13.25
C TRP A 222 8.50 2.79 -13.85
N ASP A 223 7.59 2.47 -14.76
CA ASP A 223 6.78 3.47 -15.48
C ASP A 223 6.02 4.45 -14.58
N TRP A 224 5.67 4.00 -13.37
CA TRP A 224 4.93 4.80 -12.40
C TRP A 224 5.82 5.83 -11.67
N GLU A 225 7.15 5.72 -11.69
CA GLU A 225 8.04 6.61 -10.93
C GLU A 225 7.85 8.08 -11.30
N CYS A 226 7.67 8.39 -12.58
CA CYS A 226 7.48 9.76 -13.05
C CYS A 226 6.20 10.41 -12.50
N ALA A 227 5.15 9.62 -12.24
CA ALA A 227 3.88 10.14 -11.70
C ALA A 227 4.03 10.70 -10.27
N TYR A 228 4.99 10.18 -9.50
CA TYR A 228 5.22 10.56 -8.10
C TYR A 228 6.56 11.26 -7.88
N CYS A 229 7.26 11.62 -8.95
CA CYS A 229 8.57 12.26 -8.87
C CYS A 229 8.42 13.78 -8.72
N THR A 230 8.83 14.34 -7.58
CA THR A 230 8.81 15.79 -7.31
C THR A 230 9.56 16.57 -8.41
N PHE A 231 10.73 16.10 -8.87
CA PHE A 231 11.46 16.78 -9.94
C PHE A 231 10.72 16.80 -11.28
N ASN A 232 9.91 15.79 -11.55
CA ASN A 232 9.07 15.78 -12.75
C ASN A 232 7.90 16.77 -12.60
N GLN A 233 7.27 16.79 -11.43
CA GLN A 233 6.16 17.69 -11.11
C GLN A 233 6.59 19.17 -11.19
N GLU A 234 7.82 19.45 -10.78
CA GLU A 234 8.44 20.79 -10.83
C GLU A 234 9.08 21.11 -12.19
N GLY A 235 8.96 20.23 -13.19
CA GLY A 235 9.47 20.47 -14.55
C GLY A 235 10.99 20.42 -14.70
N LEU A 236 11.72 19.92 -13.71
CA LEU A 236 13.20 19.84 -13.69
C LEU A 236 13.76 18.59 -14.39
N CYS A 237 12.89 17.65 -14.79
CA CYS A 237 13.31 16.41 -15.44
C CYS A 237 13.05 16.44 -16.96
N GLU A 238 14.11 16.62 -17.74
CA GLU A 238 14.05 16.61 -19.22
C GLU A 238 13.66 15.25 -19.81
N ARG A 239 13.75 14.17 -19.02
CA ARG A 239 13.44 12.79 -19.42
C ARG A 239 12.14 12.28 -18.79
N ALA A 240 11.25 13.21 -18.46
CA ALA A 240 9.91 12.93 -18.00
C ALA A 240 9.17 12.00 -18.96
N VAL A 241 8.84 10.80 -18.49
CA VAL A 241 7.92 9.92 -19.20
C VAL A 241 6.52 10.22 -18.68
N LYS A 242 5.61 10.67 -19.54
CA LYS A 242 4.19 10.73 -19.17
C LYS A 242 3.75 9.30 -18.89
N PRO A 243 3.16 8.99 -17.71
CA PRO A 243 2.71 7.64 -17.42
C PRO A 243 1.72 7.23 -18.50
N ALA A 244 2.04 6.18 -19.25
CA ALA A 244 1.08 5.57 -20.16
C ALA A 244 -0.14 5.13 -19.31
N PRO A 245 -1.38 5.29 -19.80
CA PRO A 245 -2.54 4.73 -19.14
C PRO A 245 -2.31 3.22 -18.96
N ARG A 246 -2.20 2.76 -17.72
CA ARG A 246 -1.77 1.39 -17.42
C ARG A 246 -2.85 0.37 -17.81
N LEU A 247 -2.56 -0.44 -18.82
CA LEU A 247 -2.78 -1.89 -18.76
C LEU A 247 -1.43 -2.57 -18.92
N LEU A 248 -0.97 -3.24 -17.87
CA LEU A 248 0.08 -4.25 -18.01
C LEU A 248 -0.63 -5.57 -18.31
N LEU A 249 -0.93 -5.80 -19.58
CA LEU A 249 -1.19 -7.13 -20.08
C LEU A 249 0.18 -7.81 -20.22
N PRO A 250 0.41 -8.99 -19.60
CA PRO A 250 1.62 -9.77 -19.85
C PRO A 250 1.85 -9.89 -21.37
N GLU A 251 3.10 -9.68 -21.82
CA GLU A 251 3.46 -9.78 -23.24
C GLU A 251 3.13 -11.16 -23.85
N THR A 252 2.92 -12.17 -22.99
CA THR A 252 2.59 -13.55 -23.33
C THR A 252 1.10 -13.84 -23.48
N LEU A 253 0.20 -12.86 -23.35
CA LEU A 253 -1.22 -13.12 -23.53
C LEU A 253 -1.55 -13.36 -25.01
N PRO A 254 -2.28 -14.45 -25.32
CA PRO A 254 -2.87 -14.68 -26.64
C PRO A 254 -3.65 -13.45 -27.14
N GLU A 255 -3.57 -13.20 -28.45
CA GLU A 255 -4.13 -12.01 -29.10
C GLU A 255 -5.65 -11.89 -28.92
N ASP A 256 -6.36 -13.02 -28.93
CA ASP A 256 -7.79 -13.11 -28.66
C ASP A 256 -8.16 -12.65 -27.23
N VAL A 257 -7.33 -12.99 -26.24
CA VAL A 257 -7.53 -12.57 -24.85
C VAL A 257 -7.27 -11.06 -24.69
N ARG A 258 -6.26 -10.52 -25.37
CA ARG A 258 -5.98 -9.08 -25.40
C ARG A 258 -7.16 -8.30 -25.97
N ASN A 259 -7.63 -8.71 -27.15
CA ASN A 259 -8.79 -8.12 -27.82
C ASN A 259 -10.06 -8.19 -26.96
N ALA A 260 -10.29 -9.32 -26.26
CA ALA A 260 -11.42 -9.45 -25.34
C ALA A 260 -11.32 -8.49 -24.14
N ILE A 261 -10.13 -8.26 -23.59
CA ILE A 261 -9.93 -7.34 -22.47
C ILE A 261 -10.14 -5.89 -22.91
N GLU A 262 -9.60 -5.51 -24.07
CA GLU A 262 -9.83 -4.17 -24.64
C GLU A 262 -11.32 -3.93 -24.90
N ARG A 263 -12.00 -4.90 -25.52
CA ARG A 263 -13.44 -4.82 -25.75
C ARG A 263 -14.25 -4.70 -24.45
N LEU A 264 -13.88 -5.46 -23.42
CA LEU A 264 -14.52 -5.36 -22.11
C LEU A 264 -14.36 -3.96 -21.49
N GLN A 265 -13.26 -3.27 -21.74
CA GLN A 265 -13.05 -1.92 -21.23
C GLN A 265 -13.87 -0.87 -21.96
N GLU A 266 -13.94 -0.96 -23.28
CA GLU A 266 -14.83 -0.12 -24.08
C GLU A 266 -16.26 -0.26 -23.57
N LEU A 267 -16.74 -1.50 -23.44
CA LEU A 267 -18.08 -1.79 -22.94
C LEU A 267 -18.31 -1.22 -21.53
N ARG A 268 -17.30 -1.24 -20.65
CA ARG A 268 -17.41 -0.64 -19.31
C ARG A 268 -17.48 0.89 -19.34
N ARG A 269 -16.74 1.55 -20.25
CA ARG A 269 -16.82 3.01 -20.44
C ARG A 269 -18.17 3.39 -21.00
N GLU A 270 -18.57 2.72 -22.08
CA GLU A 270 -19.87 2.91 -22.73
C GLU A 270 -21.02 2.68 -21.75
N MET A 271 -20.97 1.62 -20.95
CA MET A 271 -21.97 1.35 -19.91
C MET A 271 -22.04 2.49 -18.87
N LYS A 272 -20.91 3.06 -18.44
CA LYS A 272 -20.90 4.20 -17.51
C LYS A 272 -21.47 5.46 -18.15
N ASP A 273 -21.14 5.71 -19.41
CA ASP A 273 -21.63 6.88 -20.16
C ASP A 273 -23.15 6.77 -20.35
N LEU A 274 -23.64 5.58 -20.69
CA LEU A 274 -25.07 5.27 -20.76
C LEU A 274 -25.75 5.40 -19.39
N GLU A 275 -25.17 4.87 -18.32
CA GLU A 275 -25.72 5.02 -16.96
C GLU A 275 -25.79 6.49 -16.55
N SER A 276 -24.76 7.28 -16.85
CA SER A 276 -24.71 8.73 -16.58
C SER A 276 -25.78 9.49 -17.38
N TYR A 277 -25.95 9.14 -18.66
CA TYR A 277 -27.01 9.67 -19.50
C TYR A 277 -28.39 9.31 -18.94
N LEU A 278 -28.64 8.04 -18.62
CA LEU A 278 -29.91 7.55 -18.09
C LEU A 278 -30.25 8.19 -16.73
N LYS A 279 -29.26 8.39 -15.84
CA LYS A 279 -29.44 9.13 -14.58
C LYS A 279 -30.01 10.52 -14.78
N LYS A 280 -29.55 11.24 -15.81
CA LYS A 280 -30.03 12.58 -16.16
C LYS A 280 -31.38 12.52 -16.86
N ALA A 281 -31.51 11.66 -17.87
CA ALA A 281 -32.72 11.55 -18.69
C ALA A 281 -33.94 11.06 -17.90
N LEU A 282 -33.72 10.20 -16.90
CA LEU A 282 -34.76 9.64 -16.05
C LEU A 282 -34.92 10.38 -14.72
N TYR A 283 -34.34 11.57 -14.54
CA TYR A 283 -34.55 12.34 -13.32
C TYR A 283 -36.04 12.63 -13.08
N GLY A 284 -36.57 12.19 -11.93
CA GLY A 284 -38.00 12.26 -11.61
C GLY A 284 -38.91 11.32 -12.42
N LYS A 285 -38.35 10.41 -13.24
CA LYS A 285 -39.09 9.46 -14.08
C LYS A 285 -38.64 8.03 -13.78
N LYS A 286 -39.53 7.07 -14.05
CA LYS A 286 -39.25 5.63 -13.97
C LYS A 286 -39.69 4.96 -15.27
N VAL A 287 -38.93 3.96 -15.69
CA VAL A 287 -39.24 3.12 -16.85
C VAL A 287 -39.34 1.67 -16.37
N ILE A 288 -40.40 0.98 -16.77
CA ILE A 288 -40.56 -0.44 -16.52
C ILE A 288 -40.12 -1.17 -17.78
N ILE A 289 -39.15 -2.07 -17.64
CA ILE A 289 -38.72 -2.96 -18.73
C ILE A 289 -39.06 -4.41 -18.38
N THR A 290 -39.43 -5.20 -19.38
CA THR A 290 -39.62 -6.64 -19.21
C THR A 290 -38.35 -7.36 -19.67
N LYS A 291 -37.69 -8.06 -18.74
CA LYS A 291 -36.51 -8.87 -19.03
C LYS A 291 -36.68 -10.26 -18.42
N ASP A 292 -36.52 -11.30 -19.23
CA ASP A 292 -36.71 -12.70 -18.84
C ASP A 292 -38.10 -12.96 -18.20
N GLY A 293 -39.14 -12.32 -18.76
CA GLY A 293 -40.53 -12.43 -18.27
C GLY A 293 -40.79 -11.72 -16.93
N LYS A 294 -39.83 -10.95 -16.41
CA LYS A 294 -39.97 -10.17 -15.17
C LYS A 294 -39.90 -8.68 -15.47
N GLU A 295 -40.85 -7.94 -14.92
CA GLU A 295 -40.80 -6.48 -14.91
C GLU A 295 -39.69 -5.99 -13.98
N ARG A 296 -38.89 -5.05 -14.48
CA ARG A 296 -37.83 -4.37 -13.73
C ARG A 296 -37.97 -2.88 -13.91
N GLU A 297 -37.96 -2.16 -12.79
CA GLU A 297 -37.88 -0.70 -12.79
C GLU A 297 -36.44 -0.23 -13.02
N ILE A 298 -36.27 0.67 -13.99
CA ILE A 298 -35.06 1.44 -14.25
C ILE A 298 -35.37 2.92 -14.00
N GLY A 299 -34.54 3.59 -13.21
CA GLY A 299 -34.71 5.00 -12.86
C GLY A 299 -34.37 5.31 -11.41
N TRP A 300 -34.77 6.48 -10.94
CA TRP A 300 -34.63 6.86 -9.53
C TRP A 300 -35.73 6.22 -8.71
N VAL A 301 -35.36 5.24 -7.89
CA VAL A 301 -36.29 4.48 -7.06
C VAL A 301 -36.11 4.91 -5.62
N ALA A 302 -37.17 5.46 -5.04
CA ALA A 302 -37.30 5.59 -3.61
C ALA A 302 -37.44 4.19 -3.01
N ARG A 303 -36.48 3.80 -2.16
CA ARG A 303 -36.53 2.58 -1.38
C ARG A 303 -36.52 2.94 0.10
N GLU A 304 -37.33 2.25 0.88
CA GLU A 304 -37.26 2.36 2.33
C GLU A 304 -36.12 1.49 2.84
N VAL A 305 -35.24 2.09 3.64
CA VAL A 305 -34.11 1.43 4.27
C VAL A 305 -34.26 1.60 5.77
N ALA A 306 -34.24 0.48 6.51
CA ALA A 306 -34.28 0.51 7.96
C ALA A 306 -32.94 1.02 8.52
N ARG A 307 -33.00 2.13 9.26
CA ARG A 307 -31.92 2.61 10.13
C ARG A 307 -32.16 2.06 11.53
N TRP A 308 -31.20 1.32 12.05
CA TRP A 308 -31.34 0.60 13.33
C TRP A 308 -30.73 1.39 14.49
N ASP A 309 -31.43 1.44 15.62
CA ASP A 309 -30.89 1.93 16.91
C ASP A 309 -29.98 0.86 17.52
N VAL A 310 -28.72 0.89 17.08
CA VAL A 310 -27.70 -0.07 17.50
C VAL A 310 -27.50 -0.05 19.01
N GLU A 311 -27.57 1.11 19.66
CA GLU A 311 -27.38 1.23 21.11
C GLU A 311 -28.56 0.65 21.89
N GLY A 312 -29.79 0.95 21.46
CA GLY A 312 -31.00 0.35 22.03
C GLY A 312 -31.02 -1.18 21.92
N ILE A 313 -30.64 -1.72 20.74
CA ILE A 313 -30.53 -3.17 20.50
C ILE A 313 -29.51 -3.79 21.46
N ILE A 314 -28.33 -3.18 21.61
CA ILE A 314 -27.27 -3.73 22.46
C ILE A 314 -27.66 -3.72 23.94
N LYS A 315 -28.31 -2.64 24.40
CA LYS A 315 -28.83 -2.52 25.76
C LYS A 315 -29.86 -3.60 26.06
N LYS A 316 -30.75 -3.89 25.11
CA LYS A 316 -31.79 -4.93 25.24
C LYS A 316 -31.24 -6.35 25.22
N LEU A 317 -30.27 -6.62 24.36
CA LEU A 317 -29.62 -7.93 24.30
C LEU A 317 -28.64 -8.20 25.47
N GLY A 318 -28.46 -7.24 26.38
CA GLY A 318 -27.61 -7.37 27.56
C GLY A 318 -26.11 -7.50 27.23
N ILE A 319 -25.70 -7.06 26.04
CA ILE A 319 -24.33 -7.26 25.55
C ILE A 319 -23.44 -6.11 26.06
N LYS A 320 -22.50 -6.43 26.96
CA LYS A 320 -21.62 -5.45 27.62
C LYS A 320 -20.58 -4.78 26.68
N SER A 321 -20.42 -5.25 25.45
CA SER A 321 -19.36 -4.84 24.52
C SER A 321 -19.88 -4.03 23.32
N ALA A 322 -20.61 -2.96 23.61
CA ALA A 322 -21.29 -2.12 22.61
C ALA A 322 -20.39 -1.52 21.52
N GLN A 323 -19.10 -1.38 21.82
CA GLN A 323 -18.14 -0.64 20.99
C GLN A 323 -17.70 -1.39 19.71
N TYR A 324 -18.08 -2.66 19.54
CA TYR A 324 -17.57 -3.52 18.45
C TYR A 324 -18.66 -4.22 17.62
N LEU A 325 -19.92 -4.00 17.94
CA LEU A 325 -21.04 -4.60 17.22
C LEU A 325 -21.49 -3.70 16.07
N ARG A 326 -21.62 -4.28 14.88
CA ARG A 326 -22.25 -3.65 13.72
C ARG A 326 -23.43 -4.49 13.27
N VAL A 327 -24.58 -3.86 13.13
CA VAL A 327 -25.77 -4.48 12.54
C VAL A 327 -25.49 -4.78 11.06
N ASN A 328 -25.57 -6.06 10.68
CA ASN A 328 -25.47 -6.48 9.30
C ASN A 328 -26.83 -6.34 8.61
N TRP A 329 -27.07 -5.18 8.00
CA TRP A 329 -28.30 -4.84 7.25
C TRP A 329 -28.60 -5.76 6.06
N ARG A 330 -27.70 -6.66 5.65
CA ARG A 330 -28.02 -7.71 4.65
C ARG A 330 -28.75 -8.90 5.26
N ARG A 331 -28.89 -8.95 6.58
CA ARG A 331 -29.57 -10.00 7.36
C ARG A 331 -30.67 -9.42 8.24
N THR A 332 -31.31 -8.35 7.79
CA THR A 332 -32.39 -7.63 8.49
C THR A 332 -33.46 -8.58 9.04
N ARG A 333 -33.92 -9.54 8.24
CA ARG A 333 -34.94 -10.50 8.64
C ARG A 333 -34.57 -11.35 9.87
N GLN A 334 -33.29 -11.75 9.99
CA GLN A 334 -32.81 -12.51 11.15
C GLN A 334 -32.75 -11.64 12.41
N LEU A 335 -32.51 -10.34 12.24
CA LEU A 335 -32.51 -9.39 13.34
C LEU A 335 -33.95 -9.09 13.79
N GLU A 336 -34.87 -8.90 12.85
CA GLU A 336 -36.31 -8.73 13.13
C GLU A 336 -36.88 -9.96 13.87
N GLU A 337 -36.53 -11.17 13.43
CA GLU A 337 -36.91 -12.42 14.11
C GLU A 337 -36.34 -12.53 15.53
N ALA A 338 -35.13 -12.01 15.77
CA ALA A 338 -34.51 -12.01 17.08
C ALA A 338 -35.09 -10.96 18.03
N LEU A 339 -35.46 -9.77 17.52
CA LEU A 339 -36.02 -8.66 18.31
C LEU A 339 -37.54 -8.72 18.48
N ARG A 340 -38.23 -9.51 17.63
CA ARG A 340 -39.68 -9.76 17.70
C ARG A 340 -40.48 -8.46 17.81
N GLU A 341 -41.31 -8.34 18.85
CA GLU A 341 -42.25 -7.23 19.07
C GLU A 341 -41.56 -5.87 19.29
N GLU A 342 -40.27 -5.86 19.68
CA GLU A 342 -39.54 -4.62 19.93
C GLU A 342 -38.90 -4.01 18.67
N THR A 343 -38.99 -4.71 17.54
CA THR A 343 -38.38 -4.32 16.26
C THR A 343 -38.74 -2.89 15.85
N GLU A 344 -40.01 -2.50 15.96
CA GLU A 344 -40.49 -1.17 15.54
C GLU A 344 -39.98 -0.04 16.45
N SER A 345 -39.67 -0.34 17.72
CA SER A 345 -39.09 0.64 18.64
C SER A 345 -37.59 0.87 18.43
N LEU A 346 -36.93 -0.01 17.68
CA LEU A 346 -35.48 -0.05 17.49
C LEU A 346 -35.06 0.17 16.03
N ARG A 347 -36.01 0.54 15.16
CA ARG A 347 -35.74 0.91 13.77
C ARG A 347 -36.51 2.15 13.36
N GLU A 348 -35.88 2.94 12.53
CA GLU A 348 -36.51 4.05 11.82
C GLU A 348 -36.43 3.74 10.32
N MET A 349 -37.57 3.73 9.63
CA MET A 349 -37.59 3.58 8.18
C MET A 349 -37.23 4.92 7.54
N GLN A 350 -36.19 4.92 6.69
CA GLN A 350 -35.76 6.10 5.95
C GLN A 350 -35.87 5.84 4.46
N THR A 351 -36.46 6.78 3.72
CA THR A 351 -36.54 6.71 2.27
C THR A 351 -35.22 7.18 1.66
N VAL A 352 -34.53 6.27 0.97
CA VAL A 352 -33.33 6.57 0.20
C VAL A 352 -33.67 6.51 -1.28
N ILE A 353 -33.25 7.52 -2.04
CA ILE A 353 -33.45 7.57 -3.49
C ILE A 353 -32.17 7.09 -4.16
N ASP A 354 -32.22 5.94 -4.83
CA ASP A 354 -31.10 5.37 -5.56
C ASP A 354 -31.45 5.14 -7.02
N PHE A 355 -30.46 5.27 -7.90
CA PHE A 355 -30.62 4.97 -9.32
C PHE A 355 -30.44 3.46 -9.56
N LYS A 356 -31.45 2.82 -10.15
CA LYS A 356 -31.48 1.38 -10.42
C LYS A 356 -31.44 1.11 -11.93
N ILE A 357 -30.63 0.13 -12.33
CA ILE A 357 -30.56 -0.47 -13.69
C ILE A 357 -30.76 -1.99 -13.55
#